data_AF-A0A7C4DA30-F1
#
_entry.id   AF-A0A7C4DA30-F1
#
_cell.length_a   1.000
_cell.length_b   1.000
_cell.length_c   1.000
_cell.angle_alpha   90.00
_cell.angle_beta   90.00
_cell.angle_gamma   90.00
#
_symmetry.space_group_name_H-M   'P 1'
#
loop_
_entity.id
_entity.type
_entity.pdbx_description
1 polymer ?
#
loop_
_entity_poly.entity_id
_entity_poly.type
_entity_poly.pdbx_seq_one_letter_code
_entity_poly.pdbx_strand_id
1 'polypeptide(L)'
;MGGGRVRVDMNHPYAGKTVVYEVIVKKRITDHDEKIRALIRRRMPKVPLEKTKINAEDTKKITIEIPKEIFFADGVQLVKFGLAKDLKKYVGFEEIVFIERYSGELLGES
;
A
#
# COMPACT_ATOMS: atom_id res chain seq x y z
N MET A 1 20.75 23.53 -46.48
CA MET A 1 19.65 23.19 -45.54
C MET A 1 19.56 21.69 -45.43
N GLY A 2 20.13 21.10 -44.37
CA GLY A 2 20.39 19.66 -44.28
C GLY A 2 19.42 18.91 -43.35
N GLY A 3 18.48 18.19 -43.95
CA GLY A 3 18.12 16.80 -43.61
C GLY A 3 17.56 16.44 -42.22
N GLY A 4 16.25 16.64 -42.05
CA GLY A 4 15.29 15.62 -41.56
C GLY A 4 15.48 14.91 -40.21
N ARG A 5 16.42 15.32 -39.37
CA ARG A 5 16.67 14.69 -38.06
C ARG A 5 16.22 15.61 -36.93
N VAL A 6 15.33 15.11 -36.07
CA VAL A 6 14.94 15.78 -34.82
C VAL A 6 15.70 15.12 -33.67
N ARG A 7 16.30 15.94 -32.80
CA ARG A 7 16.89 15.48 -31.55
C ARG A 7 15.82 15.53 -30.47
N VAL A 8 15.41 14.37 -29.97
CA VAL A 8 14.42 14.25 -28.89
C VAL A 8 15.17 13.92 -27.60
N ASP A 9 14.98 14.74 -26.58
CA ASP A 9 15.47 14.45 -25.23
C ASP A 9 14.41 13.65 -24.47
N MET A 10 14.78 12.45 -24.04
CA MET A 10 13.91 11.54 -23.28
C MET A 10 14.31 11.48 -21.80
N ASN A 11 15.18 12.36 -21.33
CA ASN A 11 15.58 12.38 -19.93
C ASN A 11 14.42 12.83 -19.04
N HIS A 12 14.41 12.30 -17.81
CA HIS A 12 13.51 12.78 -16.77
C HIS A 12 13.70 14.29 -16.56
N PRO A 13 12.63 15.09 -16.29
CA PRO A 13 12.71 16.56 -16.20
C PRO A 13 13.73 17.13 -15.19
N TYR A 14 14.17 16.29 -14.25
CA TYR A 14 15.13 16.62 -13.21
C TYR A 14 16.51 15.94 -13.39
N ALA A 15 16.76 15.28 -14.53
CA ALA A 15 18.07 14.70 -14.83
C ALA A 15 19.15 15.80 -14.82
N GLY A 16 20.23 15.56 -14.08
CA GLY A 16 21.34 16.52 -13.94
C GLY A 16 21.03 17.75 -13.07
N LYS A 17 19.85 17.84 -12.45
CA LYS A 17 19.51 18.93 -11.52
C LYS A 17 19.74 18.51 -10.07
N THR A 18 20.24 19.43 -9.26
CA THR A 18 20.27 19.26 -7.79
C THR A 18 18.93 19.70 -7.22
N VAL A 19 18.26 18.81 -6.49
CA VAL A 19 16.99 19.13 -5.84
C VAL A 19 17.22 19.23 -4.33
N VAL A 20 16.89 20.38 -3.75
CA VAL A 20 17.04 20.66 -2.33
C VAL A 20 15.68 20.53 -1.66
N TYR A 21 15.61 19.77 -0.56
CA TYR A 21 14.41 19.58 0.23
C TYR A 21 14.69 19.88 1.70
N GLU A 22 13.74 20.56 2.35
CA GLU A 22 13.67 20.64 3.80
C GLU A 22 12.75 19.52 4.32
N VAL A 23 13.25 18.70 5.23
CA VAL A 23 12.54 17.53 5.75
C VAL A 23 12.40 17.65 7.25
N ILE A 24 11.16 17.50 7.75
CA ILE A 24 10.84 17.54 9.17
C ILE A 24 10.30 16.17 9.61
N VAL A 25 10.93 15.57 10.62
CA VAL A 25 10.42 14.32 11.24
C VAL A 25 9.22 14.67 12.13
N LYS A 26 8.01 14.37 11.64
CA LYS A 26 6.77 14.73 12.36
C LYS A 26 6.51 13.86 13.60
N LYS A 27 6.70 12.54 13.48
CA LYS A 27 6.39 11.59 14.55
C LYS A 27 7.18 10.29 14.36
N ARG A 28 7.60 9.69 15.49
CA ARG A 28 8.06 8.30 15.54
C ARG A 28 6.90 7.41 15.95
N ILE A 29 6.52 6.45 15.11
CA ILE A 29 5.45 5.49 15.39
C ILE A 29 6.03 4.34 16.21
N THR A 30 5.66 4.26 17.49
CA THR A 30 6.06 3.19 18.42
C THR A 30 4.93 2.23 18.74
N ASP A 31 3.68 2.71 18.66
CA ASP A 31 2.50 1.88 18.88
C ASP A 31 2.33 0.84 17.75
N HIS A 32 1.94 -0.36 18.15
CA HIS A 32 1.89 -1.52 17.26
C HIS A 32 0.74 -1.41 16.25
N ASP A 33 -0.44 -0.98 16.72
CA ASP A 33 -1.64 -0.82 15.91
C ASP A 33 -1.50 0.35 14.93
N GLU A 34 -0.97 1.48 15.38
CA GLU A 34 -0.64 2.62 14.52
C GLU A 34 0.38 2.24 13.43
N LYS A 35 1.36 1.39 13.75
CA LYS A 35 2.36 0.91 12.79
C LYS A 35 1.73 0.04 11.70
N ILE A 36 0.82 -0.86 12.06
CA ILE A 36 0.08 -1.70 11.10
C ILE A 36 -0.71 -0.80 10.15
N ARG A 37 -1.49 0.15 10.68
CA ARG A 37 -2.28 1.09 9.85
C ARG A 37 -1.39 1.92 8.92
N ALA A 38 -0.24 2.38 9.39
CA ALA A 38 0.72 3.12 8.57
C ALA A 38 1.29 2.27 7.43
N LEU A 39 1.60 0.99 7.67
CA LEU A 39 2.09 0.07 6.64
C LEU A 39 1.02 -0.24 5.59
N ILE A 40 -0.23 -0.43 6.01
CA ILE A 40 -1.37 -0.59 5.10
C ILE A 40 -1.50 0.64 4.20
N ARG A 41 -1.51 1.85 4.78
CA ARG A 41 -1.58 3.11 4.02
C ARG A 41 -0.41 3.29 3.05
N ARG A 42 0.79 2.87 3.45
CA ARG A 42 1.99 2.93 2.58
C ARG A 42 1.85 2.06 1.34
N ARG A 43 1.29 0.86 1.48
CA ARG A 43 1.12 -0.09 0.37
C ARG A 43 -0.14 0.17 -0.45
N MET A 44 -1.19 0.64 0.20
CA MET A 44 -2.50 0.88 -0.40
C MET A 44 -2.94 2.32 -0.09
N PRO A 45 -2.36 3.35 -0.72
CA PRO A 45 -2.62 4.75 -0.37
C PRO A 45 -4.06 5.20 -0.58
N LYS A 46 -4.81 4.49 -1.45
CA LYS A 46 -6.22 4.76 -1.74
C LYS A 46 -7.19 3.98 -0.84
N VAL A 47 -6.70 3.13 0.07
CA VAL A 47 -7.58 2.30 0.89
C VAL A 47 -8.25 3.14 1.99
N PRO A 48 -9.58 3.01 2.18
CA PRO A 48 -10.24 3.59 3.34
C PRO A 48 -9.85 2.80 4.59
N LEU A 49 -8.90 3.33 5.36
CA LEU A 49 -8.42 2.69 6.60
C LEU A 49 -9.55 2.45 7.61
N GLU A 50 -10.52 3.35 7.67
CA GLU A 50 -11.71 3.26 8.54
C GLU A 50 -12.57 2.04 8.24
N LYS A 51 -12.60 1.60 6.98
CA LYS A 51 -13.33 0.41 6.54
C LYS A 51 -12.50 -0.86 6.62
N THR A 52 -11.21 -0.74 6.92
CA THR A 52 -10.29 -1.89 7.02
C THR A 52 -10.36 -2.44 8.44
N LYS A 53 -10.92 -3.64 8.61
CA LYS A 53 -10.95 -4.27 9.94
C LYS A 53 -9.67 -5.05 10.16
N ILE A 54 -9.02 -4.78 11.29
CA ILE A 54 -7.75 -5.38 11.67
C ILE A 54 -7.98 -6.11 12.98
N ASN A 55 -7.83 -7.42 12.97
CA ASN A 55 -7.91 -8.26 14.15
C ASN A 55 -6.54 -8.93 14.35
N ALA A 56 -5.82 -8.49 15.37
CA ALA A 56 -4.64 -9.21 15.86
C ALA A 56 -5.13 -10.16 16.95
N GLU A 57 -5.46 -11.40 16.56
CA GLU A 57 -5.96 -12.43 17.48
C GLU A 57 -4.89 -12.90 18.47
N ASP A 58 -3.62 -12.83 18.06
CA ASP A 58 -2.49 -13.32 18.83
C ASP A 58 -1.21 -12.56 18.49
N THR A 59 -0.13 -12.76 19.26
CA THR A 59 1.16 -12.09 18.99
C THR A 59 1.81 -12.48 17.64
N LYS A 60 1.34 -13.57 17.02
CA LYS A 60 1.94 -14.13 15.79
C LYS A 60 1.04 -14.10 14.56
N LYS A 61 -0.26 -13.88 14.73
CA LYS A 61 -1.26 -13.93 13.64
C LYS A 61 -2.06 -12.64 13.56
N ILE A 62 -2.22 -12.14 12.33
CA ILE A 62 -3.06 -10.97 12.04
C ILE A 62 -4.03 -11.29 10.91
N THR A 63 -5.28 -10.88 11.10
CA THR A 63 -6.35 -10.97 10.11
C THR A 63 -6.73 -9.56 9.66
N ILE A 64 -6.70 -9.32 8.36
CA ILE A 64 -7.01 -8.03 7.73
C ILE A 64 -8.18 -8.23 6.78
N GLU A 65 -9.33 -7.66 7.12
CA GLU A 65 -10.49 -7.59 6.22
C GLU A 65 -10.32 -6.39 5.29
N ILE A 66 -10.18 -6.69 4.01
CA ILE A 66 -9.95 -5.69 2.98
C ILE A 66 -11.30 -5.09 2.53
N PRO A 67 -11.38 -3.76 2.32
CA PRO A 67 -12.60 -3.14 1.83
C PRO A 67 -12.83 -3.44 0.33
N LYS A 68 -14.11 -3.54 -0.07
CA LYS A 68 -14.55 -3.94 -1.42
C LYS A 68 -13.99 -3.06 -2.54
N GLU A 69 -13.72 -1.79 -2.23
CA GLU A 69 -13.20 -0.78 -3.15
C GLU A 69 -11.82 -1.14 -3.73
N ILE A 70 -11.08 -2.06 -3.10
CA ILE A 70 -9.74 -2.44 -3.56
C ILE A 70 -9.61 -3.90 -4.02
N PHE A 71 -10.69 -4.70 -4.03
CA PHE A 71 -10.65 -6.10 -4.48
C PHE A 71 -10.09 -6.24 -5.90
N PHE A 72 -10.42 -5.29 -6.77
CA PHE A 72 -10.04 -5.29 -8.19
C PHE A 72 -9.00 -4.22 -8.53
N ALA A 73 -8.30 -3.67 -7.53
CA ALA A 73 -7.24 -2.72 -7.80
C ALA A 73 -6.09 -3.37 -8.58
N ASP A 74 -5.51 -2.63 -9.53
CA ASP A 74 -4.38 -3.12 -10.32
C ASP A 74 -3.23 -3.58 -9.42
N GLY A 75 -2.79 -4.82 -9.64
CA GLY A 75 -1.69 -5.41 -8.87
C GLY A 75 -2.03 -5.70 -7.40
N VAL A 76 -3.30 -5.72 -6.99
CA VAL A 76 -3.70 -5.92 -5.59
C VAL A 76 -3.03 -7.13 -4.92
N GLN A 77 -2.84 -8.23 -5.64
CA GLN A 77 -2.18 -9.43 -5.09
C GLN A 77 -0.70 -9.19 -4.74
N LEU A 78 0.03 -8.46 -5.59
CA LEU A 78 1.41 -8.06 -5.30
C LEU A 78 1.46 -7.09 -4.11
N VAL A 79 0.47 -6.21 -4.00
CA VAL A 79 0.36 -5.27 -2.89
C VAL A 79 0.07 -5.99 -1.57
N LYS A 80 -0.85 -6.96 -1.55
CA LYS A 80 -1.11 -7.83 -0.38
C LYS A 80 0.15 -8.58 0.04
N PHE A 81 0.87 -9.16 -0.91
CA PHE A 81 2.12 -9.85 -0.62
C PHE A 81 3.20 -8.91 -0.06
N GLY A 82 3.31 -7.70 -0.64
CA GLY A 82 4.20 -6.65 -0.14
C GLY A 82 3.86 -6.22 1.29
N LEU A 83 2.56 -6.10 1.60
CA LEU A 83 2.07 -5.79 2.94
C LEU A 83 2.36 -6.93 3.93
N ALA A 84 2.12 -8.18 3.56
CA ALA A 84 2.44 -9.33 4.41
C ALA A 84 3.94 -9.39 4.77
N LYS A 85 4.82 -9.15 3.77
CA LYS A 85 6.26 -9.05 4.01
C LYS A 85 6.63 -7.92 4.96
N ASP A 86 5.98 -6.77 4.82
CA ASP A 86 6.21 -5.62 5.71
C ASP A 86 5.74 -5.91 7.14
N LEU A 87 4.57 -6.52 7.30
CA LEU A 87 4.03 -6.89 8.61
C LEU A 87 4.94 -7.91 9.31
N LYS A 88 5.40 -8.92 8.59
CA LYS A 88 6.41 -9.85 9.13
C LYS A 88 7.69 -9.14 9.55
N LYS A 89 8.24 -8.29 8.69
CA LYS A 89 9.54 -7.63 8.93
C LYS A 89 9.51 -6.58 10.04
N TYR A 90 8.50 -5.71 10.05
CA TYR A 90 8.48 -4.51 10.91
C TYR A 90 7.64 -4.67 12.16
N VAL A 91 6.79 -5.69 12.20
CA VAL A 91 5.80 -5.91 13.26
C VAL A 91 5.98 -7.28 13.92
N GLY A 92 6.39 -8.31 13.16
CA GLY A 92 6.76 -9.63 13.68
C GLY A 92 5.71 -10.72 13.52
N PHE A 93 4.65 -10.47 12.74
CA PHE A 93 3.65 -11.50 12.45
C PHE A 93 4.22 -12.61 11.57
N GLU A 94 3.93 -13.86 11.91
CA GLU A 94 4.32 -15.05 11.14
C GLU A 94 3.23 -15.47 10.16
N GLU A 95 1.97 -15.28 10.55
CA GLU A 95 0.80 -15.59 9.73
C GLU A 95 -0.02 -14.32 9.47
N ILE A 96 -0.26 -14.02 8.20
CA ILE A 96 -1.05 -12.86 7.75
C ILE A 96 -2.19 -13.37 6.88
N VAL A 97 -3.41 -13.17 7.35
CA VAL A 97 -4.63 -13.59 6.66
C VAL A 97 -5.33 -12.36 6.09
N PHE A 98 -5.63 -12.40 4.79
CA PHE A 98 -6.46 -11.38 4.15
C PHE A 98 -7.85 -11.97 3.90
N ILE A 99 -8.88 -11.26 4.33
CA ILE A 99 -10.28 -11.63 4.11
C ILE A 99 -10.89 -10.66 3.10
N GLU A 100 -11.43 -11.22 2.03
CA GLU A 100 -12.32 -10.51 1.10
C GLU A 100 -13.72 -11.08 1.26
N ARG A 101 -14.68 -10.21 1.58
CA ARG A 101 -16.07 -10.61 1.75
C ARG A 101 -16.90 -10.16 0.55
N TYR A 102 -17.48 -11.13 -0.15
CA TYR A 102 -18.43 -10.92 -1.23
C TYR A 102 -19.84 -11.15 -0.66
N SER A 103 -20.61 -10.08 -0.48
CA SER A 103 -22.02 -10.14 -0.05
C SER A 103 -22.96 -10.28 -1.26
N GLY A 104 -24.22 -10.70 -1.05
CA GLY A 104 -25.23 -10.80 -2.11
C GLY A 104 -25.40 -9.50 -2.91
N GLU A 105 -25.42 -8.36 -2.21
CA GLU A 105 -25.42 -7.01 -2.82
C GLU A 105 -24.24 -6.80 -3.79
N LEU A 106 -23.07 -7.37 -3.48
CA LEU A 106 -21.85 -7.28 -4.29
C LEU A 106 -21.85 -8.25 -5.47
N LEU A 107 -22.60 -9.34 -5.36
CA LEU A 107 -22.72 -10.39 -6.38
C LEU A 107 -23.91 -10.17 -7.31
N GLY A 108 -24.71 -9.13 -7.08
CA GLY A 108 -25.87 -8.77 -7.91
C GLY A 108 -27.16 -9.50 -7.55
N GLU A 109 -27.20 -10.17 -6.40
CA GLU A 109 -28.43 -10.80 -5.87
C GLU A 109 -29.10 -9.80 -4.92
N SER A 110 -30.22 -9.23 -5.38
CA SER A 110 -31.14 -8.40 -4.58
C SER A 110 -32.15 -9.26 -3.84
#